data_AF-A0A286DS98-F1
#
_entry.id   AF-A0A286DS98-F1
#
_cell.length_a   1.000
_cell.length_b   1.000
_cell.length_c   1.000
_cell.angle_alpha   90.00
_cell.angle_beta   90.00
_cell.angle_gamma   90.00
#
_symmetry.space_group_name_H-M   'P 1'
#
loop_
_entity.id
_entity.type
_entity.pdbx_description
1 polymer ?
#
loop_
_entity_poly.entity_id
_entity_poly.type
_entity_poly.pdbx_seq_one_letter_code
_entity_poly.pdbx_strand_id
1 'polypeptide(L)'
;MMFDTNVRSTSESYSAAACSPANLVTLRDGENKIWVIQKELIAFIREDKYGKECRVVLSNQEWFSVPMTAESLVTALGLPSLPPA
;
A
#
# COMPACT_ATOMS: atom_id res chain seq x y z
N MET A 1 10.26 -44.51 22.92
CA MET A 1 9.23 -43.49 22.65
C MET A 1 9.63 -42.76 21.38
N MET A 2 9.00 -43.10 20.26
CA MET A 2 9.19 -42.43 18.97
C MET A 2 8.20 -41.26 18.91
N PHE A 3 8.69 -40.05 18.64
CA PHE A 3 7.84 -38.90 18.34
C PHE A 3 7.47 -38.97 16.85
N ASP A 4 6.30 -39.53 16.56
CA ASP A 4 5.63 -39.38 15.27
C ASP A 4 5.32 -37.90 15.06
N THR A 5 6.25 -37.20 14.41
CA THR A 5 6.06 -35.83 13.97
C THR A 5 5.22 -35.88 12.70
N ASN A 6 3.90 -35.90 12.90
CA ASN A 6 2.94 -35.67 11.83
C ASN A 6 3.13 -34.24 11.30
N VAL A 7 4.06 -34.07 10.37
CA VAL A 7 4.16 -32.89 9.51
C VAL A 7 2.90 -32.90 8.64
N ARG A 8 1.83 -32.28 9.14
CA ARG A 8 0.71 -31.87 8.30
C ARG A 8 1.24 -30.81 7.36
N SER A 9 1.64 -31.25 6.17
CA SER A 9 1.88 -30.41 5.01
C SER A 9 0.56 -29.74 4.64
N THR A 10 0.27 -28.58 5.21
CA THR A 10 -0.72 -27.68 4.63
C THR A 10 -0.04 -27.04 3.44
N SER A 11 -0.32 -27.58 2.25
CA SER A 11 -0.12 -26.91 0.97
C SER A 11 -1.00 -25.66 0.93
N GLU A 12 -0.65 -24.66 1.71
CA GLU A 12 -1.04 -23.29 1.41
C GLU A 12 0.12 -22.75 0.60
N SER A 13 -0.08 -22.69 -0.72
CA SER A 13 0.78 -21.95 -1.63
C SER A 13 0.70 -20.46 -1.28
N TYR A 14 1.30 -20.08 -0.15
CA TYR A 14 1.70 -18.71 0.08
C TYR A 14 2.89 -18.48 -0.83
N SER A 15 2.60 -18.11 -2.07
CA SER A 15 3.49 -17.20 -2.78
C SER A 15 3.56 -15.94 -1.94
N ALA A 16 4.38 -15.96 -0.89
CA ALA A 16 4.90 -14.75 -0.28
C ALA A 16 5.69 -14.10 -1.41
N ALA A 17 4.99 -13.30 -2.22
CA ALA A 17 5.62 -12.44 -3.21
C ALA A 17 6.65 -11.65 -2.40
N ALA A 18 7.92 -11.98 -2.59
CA ALA A 18 9.00 -11.42 -1.79
C ALA A 18 8.86 -9.89 -1.87
N CYS A 19 8.44 -9.27 -0.76
CA CYS A 19 8.23 -7.83 -0.69
C CYS A 19 9.60 -7.19 -0.89
N SER A 20 9.96 -6.83 -2.11
CA SER A 20 11.18 -6.06 -2.34
C SER A 20 11.06 -4.78 -1.52
N PRO A 21 12.02 -4.45 -0.63
CA PRO A 21 11.98 -3.22 0.16
C PRO A 21 11.83 -1.96 -0.71
N ALA A 22 12.26 -2.02 -1.98
CA ALA A 22 12.10 -0.94 -2.95
C ALA A 22 10.63 -0.66 -3.34
N ASN A 23 9.74 -1.63 -3.16
CA ASN A 23 8.31 -1.51 -3.48
C ASN A 23 7.48 -1.15 -2.24
N LEU A 24 8.09 -0.97 -1.07
CA LEU A 24 7.42 -0.49 0.13
C LEU A 24 7.44 1.04 0.19
N VAL A 25 6.31 1.61 0.60
CA VAL A 25 6.20 3.04 0.91
C VAL A 25 5.63 3.22 2.30
N THR A 26 6.13 4.24 2.98
CA THR A 26 5.63 4.65 4.29
C THR A 26 4.88 5.95 4.13
N LEU A 27 3.58 5.95 4.45
CA LEU A 27 2.73 7.13 4.41
C LEU A 27 2.15 7.37 5.81
N ARG A 28 1.86 8.63 6.11
CA ARG A 28 1.19 9.02 7.35
C ARG A 28 -0.16 9.62 7.00
N ASP A 29 -1.20 9.17 7.66
CA ASP A 29 -2.54 9.72 7.46
C ASP A 29 -2.81 10.94 8.35
N GLY A 30 -4.01 11.53 8.18
CA GLY A 30 -4.46 12.67 8.98
C GLY A 30 -4.65 12.37 10.48
N GLU A 31 -4.75 11.11 10.87
CA GLU A 31 -4.85 10.66 12.27
C GLU A 31 -3.48 10.32 12.88
N ASN A 32 -2.39 10.64 12.17
CA ASN A 32 -1.01 10.33 12.56
C ASN A 32 -0.71 8.82 12.62
N LYS A 33 -1.52 7.98 11.99
CA LYS A 33 -1.24 6.54 11.82
C LYS A 33 -0.29 6.35 10.64
N ILE A 34 0.65 5.44 10.83
CA ILE A 34 1.68 5.10 9.84
C ILE A 34 1.22 3.88 9.05
N TRP A 35 1.20 4.01 7.73
CA TRP A 35 0.88 2.96 6.77
C TRP A 35 2.16 2.52 6.08
N VAL A 36 2.46 1.23 6.14
CA VAL A 36 3.51 0.60 5.34
C VAL A 36 2.81 -0.26 4.30
N ILE A 37 2.84 0.18 3.04
CA ILE A 37 2.11 -0.48 1.95
C ILE A 37 3.05 -0.83 0.80
N GLN A 38 2.72 -1.89 0.08
CA GLN A 38 3.33 -2.16 -1.22
C GLN A 38 2.72 -1.23 -2.27
N LYS A 39 3.53 -0.59 -3.11
CA LYS A 39 3.07 0.29 -4.21
C LYS A 39 2.07 -0.40 -5.13
N GLU A 40 2.27 -1.69 -5.38
CA GLU A 40 1.41 -2.54 -6.21
C GLU A 40 -0.02 -2.70 -5.67
N LEU A 41 -0.22 -2.45 -4.38
CA LEU A 41 -1.55 -2.46 -3.77
C LEU A 41 -2.30 -1.15 -3.96
N ILE A 42 -1.67 -0.09 -4.46
CA ILE A 42 -2.35 1.18 -4.72
C ILE A 42 -3.15 1.03 -6.02
N ALA A 43 -4.48 1.03 -5.89
CA ALA A 43 -5.38 0.93 -7.03
C ALA A 43 -5.56 2.28 -7.74
N PHE A 44 -5.83 3.35 -6.98
CA PHE A 44 -5.89 4.71 -7.50
C PHE A 44 -5.75 5.75 -6.38
N ILE A 45 -5.43 6.97 -6.77
CA ILE A 45 -5.35 8.15 -5.91
C ILE A 45 -6.39 9.15 -6.40
N ARG A 46 -7.12 9.79 -5.48
CA ARG A 46 -8.00 10.91 -5.81
C ARG A 46 -7.80 12.06 -4.85
N GLU A 47 -7.83 13.27 -5.35
CA GLU A 47 -7.88 14.46 -4.50
C GLU A 47 -9.27 14.57 -3.86
N ASP A 48 -9.29 14.99 -2.60
CA ASP A 48 -10.56 15.41 -1.99
C ASP A 48 -11.02 16.73 -2.62
N LYS A 49 -12.34 17.00 -2.60
CA LYS A 49 -12.97 18.18 -3.23
C LYS A 49 -12.37 19.52 -2.79
N TYR A 50 -11.67 19.55 -1.65
CA TYR A 50 -11.05 20.74 -1.09
C TYR A 50 -9.55 20.84 -1.38
N GLY A 51 -8.94 19.89 -2.10
CA GLY A 51 -7.55 19.92 -2.57
C GLY A 51 -6.46 19.85 -1.48
N LYS A 52 -6.85 19.66 -0.21
CA LYS A 52 -5.91 19.65 0.93
C LYS A 52 -5.40 18.25 1.27
N GLU A 53 -6.08 17.22 0.80
CA GLU A 53 -5.77 15.82 1.12
C GLU A 53 -6.01 14.92 -0.10
N CYS A 54 -5.23 13.84 -0.15
CA CYS A 54 -5.39 12.79 -1.15
C CYS A 54 -5.89 11.51 -0.49
N ARG A 55 -6.91 10.91 -1.09
CA ARG A 55 -7.33 9.57 -0.72
C ARG A 55 -6.57 8.55 -1.54
N VAL A 56 -5.82 7.71 -0.86
CA VAL A 56 -5.19 6.51 -1.43
C VAL A 56 -6.17 5.37 -1.28
N VAL A 57 -6.52 4.72 -2.39
CA VAL A 57 -7.39 3.54 -2.41
C VAL A 57 -6.56 2.33 -2.78
N LEU A 58 -6.65 1.29 -1.96
CA LEU A 58 -5.93 0.04 -2.13
C LEU A 58 -6.77 -0.99 -2.90
N SER A 59 -6.11 -1.99 -3.48
CA SER A 59 -6.74 -3.07 -4.26
C SER A 59 -7.72 -3.91 -3.44
N ASN A 60 -7.57 -3.94 -2.11
CA ASN A 60 -8.50 -4.58 -1.18
C ASN A 60 -9.70 -3.69 -0.78
N GLN A 61 -9.89 -2.55 -1.46
CA GLN A 61 -10.93 -1.54 -1.20
C GLN A 61 -10.76 -0.78 0.12
N GLU A 62 -9.70 -1.02 0.89
CA GLU A 62 -9.34 -0.14 1.98
C GLU A 62 -8.81 1.20 1.44
N TRP A 63 -8.94 2.24 2.25
CA TRP A 63 -8.48 3.56 1.88
C TRP A 63 -8.06 4.35 3.11
N PHE A 64 -7.18 5.33 2.88
CA PHE A 64 -6.74 6.28 3.89
C PHE A 64 -6.49 7.64 3.25
N SER A 65 -6.59 8.70 4.04
CA SER A 65 -6.33 10.08 3.60
C SER A 65 -4.92 10.48 3.99
N VAL A 66 -4.15 10.99 3.03
CA VAL A 66 -2.82 11.55 3.25
C VAL A 66 -2.92 13.08 3.16
N PRO A 67 -2.44 13.83 4.16
CA PRO A 67 -2.52 15.29 4.19
C PRO A 67 -1.47 15.94 3.27
N MET A 68 -1.56 15.65 1.96
CA MET A 68 -0.73 16.23 0.91
C MET A 68 -1.48 16.28 -0.43
N THR A 69 -0.96 17.06 -1.39
CA THR A 69 -1.51 17.17 -2.75
C THR A 69 -1.21 15.93 -3.60
N ALA A 70 -1.95 15.72 -4.70
CA ALA A 70 -1.74 14.52 -5.53
C ALA A 70 -0.37 14.53 -6.18
N GLU A 71 0.12 15.68 -6.63
CA GLU A 71 1.46 15.83 -7.20
C GLU A 71 2.57 15.44 -6.20
N SER A 72 2.46 15.90 -4.95
CA SER A 72 3.41 15.56 -3.89
C SER A 72 3.39 14.07 -3.59
N LEU A 73 2.20 13.47 -3.55
CA LEU A 73 2.01 12.04 -3.31
C LEU A 73 2.56 11.19 -4.46
N VAL A 74 2.26 11.54 -5.71
CA VAL A 74 2.78 10.86 -6.91
C VAL A 74 4.30 10.92 -6.95
N THR A 75 4.88 12.09 -6.63
CA THR A 75 6.33 12.28 -6.53
C THR A 75 6.93 11.41 -5.42
N ALA A 76 6.33 11.40 -4.22
CA ALA A 76 6.78 10.58 -3.09
C ALA A 76 6.70 9.07 -3.39
N LEU A 77 5.71 8.65 -4.17
CA LEU A 77 5.54 7.27 -4.59
C LEU A 77 6.46 6.88 -5.77
N GLY A 78 7.10 7.87 -6.42
CA GLY A 78 7.89 7.66 -7.64
C GLY A 78 7.02 7.18 -8.81
N LEU A 79 5.75 7.58 -8.82
CA LEU A 79 4.82 7.28 -9.91
C LEU A 79 5.07 8.24 -11.07
N PRO A 80 4.81 7.82 -12.33
CA PRO A 80 4.90 8.73 -13.47
C PRO A 80 3.98 9.94 -13.26
N SER A 81 4.44 11.11 -13.69
CA SER A 81 3.69 12.37 -13.54
C SER A 81 2.28 12.23 -14.12
N LEU A 82 1.29 12.73 -13.38
CA LEU A 82 -0.09 12.76 -13.83
C LEU A 82 -0.18 13.54 -15.17
N PRO A 83 -0.94 13.04 -16.15
CA PRO A 83 -1.22 13.84 -17.34
C PRO A 83 -1.94 15.14 -16.93
N PRO A 84 -1.69 16.26 -17.63
CA PRO A 84 -2.41 17.50 -17.36
C PRO A 84 -3.92 17.28 -17.56
N ALA A 85 -4.71 17.91 -16.68
CA ALA A 85 -6.17 17.82 -16.64
C ALA A 85 -6.85 18.39 -17.88
#